data_AF-A0A836VLP2-F1
#
_entry.id   AF-A0A836VLP2-F1
#
_cell.length_a   1.000
_cell.length_b   1.000
_cell.length_c   1.000
_cell.angle_alpha   90.00
_cell.angle_beta   90.00
_cell.angle_gamma   90.00
#
_symmetry.space_group_name_H-M   'P 1'
#
loop_
_entity.id
_entity.type
_entity.pdbx_description
1 polymer ?
#
loop_
_entity_poly.entity_id
_entity_poly.type
_entity_poly.pdbx_seq_one_letter_code
_entity_poly.pdbx_strand_id
1 'polypeptide(L)'
;MLRAHRVTKGIRSAVYGSPVYQLSLMGRAPNELNLVPPDPWPSQSKRAEALFHGNYVFAGEEIRSPRRPPWMPDGISEDWIAALHGFEWLRDLKGHGGEAAQRLARALITDWMDTCGRWKPVVWRADVLGQRLAALLTHAPFLVADSSDDFAKTFYQSLAKQTRHLARVVD
;
A
#
# COMPACT_ATOMS: atom_id res chain seq x y z
N MET A 1 -4.62 -38.40 -4.61
CA MET A 1 -3.97 -37.82 -3.42
C MET A 1 -4.03 -36.29 -3.47
N LEU A 2 -5.21 -35.69 -3.25
CA LEU A 2 -5.43 -34.23 -3.34
C LEU A 2 -6.18 -33.76 -2.08
N ARG A 3 -5.46 -33.50 -0.98
CA ARG A 3 -6.08 -32.90 0.23
C ARG A 3 -5.16 -32.13 1.18
N ALA A 4 -3.88 -31.92 0.86
CA ALA A 4 -2.93 -31.30 1.79
C ALA A 4 -2.74 -29.77 1.60
N HIS A 5 -3.07 -29.19 0.44
CA HIS A 5 -2.74 -27.78 0.14
C HIS A 5 -3.73 -26.72 0.67
N ARG A 6 -4.91 -27.12 1.16
CA ARG A 6 -5.95 -26.16 1.60
C ARG A 6 -5.93 -25.88 3.11
N VAL A 7 -5.32 -26.76 3.90
CA VAL A 7 -5.34 -26.70 5.37
C VAL A 7 -4.29 -25.70 5.92
N THR A 8 -3.14 -25.59 5.26
CA THR A 8 -2.04 -24.70 5.70
C THR A 8 -2.32 -23.21 5.50
N LYS A 9 -3.08 -22.83 4.46
CA LYS A 9 -3.51 -21.43 4.25
C LYS A 9 -4.40 -20.93 5.40
N GLY A 10 -5.31 -21.77 5.90
CA GLY A 10 -6.27 -21.40 6.96
C GLY A 10 -5.61 -21.12 8.31
N ILE A 11 -4.63 -21.93 8.70
CA ILE A 11 -3.90 -21.75 9.97
C ILE A 11 -3.04 -20.47 9.92
N ARG A 12 -2.33 -20.22 8.81
CA ARG A 12 -1.56 -18.99 8.61
C ARG A 12 -2.44 -17.74 8.64
N SER A 13 -3.61 -17.78 8.00
CA SER A 13 -4.55 -16.66 8.04
C SER A 13 -5.11 -16.39 9.43
N ALA A 14 -5.35 -17.44 10.24
CA ALA A 14 -5.84 -17.30 11.60
C ALA A 14 -4.78 -16.68 12.53
N VAL A 15 -3.51 -17.08 12.37
CA VAL A 15 -2.40 -16.53 13.17
C VAL A 15 -2.17 -15.06 12.85
N TYR A 16 -2.04 -14.69 11.57
CA TYR A 16 -1.76 -13.30 11.16
C TYR A 16 -2.96 -12.36 11.33
N GLY A 17 -4.19 -12.88 11.24
CA GLY A 17 -5.40 -12.10 11.52
C GLY A 17 -5.60 -11.80 13.02
N SER A 18 -4.87 -12.46 13.92
CA SER A 18 -5.12 -12.36 15.36
C SER A 18 -4.74 -11.00 15.97
N PRO A 19 -5.48 -10.49 16.98
CA PRO A 19 -5.14 -9.25 17.67
C PRO A 19 -3.75 -9.28 18.34
N VAL A 20 -3.34 -10.43 18.86
CA VAL A 20 -2.00 -10.63 19.46
C VAL A 20 -0.90 -10.40 18.43
N TYR A 21 -1.09 -10.95 17.22
CA TYR A 21 -0.14 -10.72 16.14
C TYR A 21 -0.10 -9.25 15.72
N GLN A 22 -1.25 -8.56 15.67
CA GLN A 22 -1.29 -7.12 15.38
C GLN A 22 -0.56 -6.29 16.45
N LEU A 23 -0.69 -6.62 17.72
CA LEU A 23 0.03 -5.96 18.82
C LEU A 23 1.54 -6.20 18.74
N SER A 24 1.95 -7.42 18.38
CA SER A 24 3.37 -7.71 18.13
C SER A 24 3.94 -6.93 16.94
N LEU A 25 3.06 -6.39 16.09
CA LEU A 25 3.40 -5.47 15.02
C LEU A 25 3.26 -3.99 15.43
N MET A 26 3.14 -3.66 16.71
CA MET A 26 3.29 -2.29 17.21
C MET A 26 4.69 -2.12 17.81
N GLY A 27 5.23 -0.89 17.79
CA GLY A 27 6.58 -0.63 18.28
C GLY A 27 7.14 0.68 17.75
N ARG A 28 8.44 0.91 18.01
CA ARG A 28 9.15 2.11 17.56
C ARG A 28 9.09 2.25 16.04
N ALA A 29 8.84 3.47 15.58
CA ALA A 29 8.91 3.87 14.18
C ALA A 29 9.93 5.02 14.05
N PRO A 30 10.58 5.17 12.89
CA PRO A 30 11.38 6.35 12.62
C PRO A 30 10.47 7.59 12.54
N ASN A 31 11.03 8.77 12.76
CA ASN A 31 10.33 10.04 12.55
C ASN A 31 10.59 10.62 11.15
N GLU A 32 11.67 10.17 10.51
CA GLU A 32 12.12 10.60 9.18
C GLU A 32 12.98 9.52 8.52
N LEU A 33 13.22 9.65 7.21
CA LEU A 33 14.16 8.81 6.48
C LEU A 33 15.46 9.58 6.25
N ASN A 34 16.59 9.01 6.69
CA ASN A 34 17.92 9.59 6.45
C ASN A 34 18.34 9.50 4.98
N LEU A 35 17.83 8.52 4.25
CA LEU A 35 18.15 8.30 2.85
C LEU A 35 16.91 7.79 2.13
N VAL A 36 16.67 8.35 0.95
CA VAL A 36 15.57 7.97 0.07
C VAL A 36 16.19 7.53 -1.26
N PRO A 37 15.93 6.29 -1.71
CA PRO A 37 16.44 5.83 -3.00
C PRO A 37 15.82 6.66 -4.13
N PRO A 38 16.57 6.97 -5.20
CA PRO A 38 15.99 7.58 -6.39
C PRO A 38 15.04 6.59 -7.09
N ASP A 39 14.01 7.11 -7.74
CA ASP A 39 13.12 6.33 -8.61
C ASP A 39 13.61 6.41 -10.06
N PRO A 40 14.19 5.35 -10.65
CA PRO A 40 14.73 5.39 -12.01
C PRO A 40 13.67 5.21 -13.11
N TRP A 41 12.42 4.91 -12.76
CA TRP A 41 11.38 4.62 -13.75
C TRP A 41 10.56 5.88 -14.13
N PRO A 42 10.12 6.01 -15.39
CA PRO A 42 9.32 7.13 -15.83
C PRO A 42 7.89 7.08 -15.28
N SER A 43 7.33 8.25 -14.97
CA SER A 43 5.91 8.43 -14.63
C SER A 43 5.03 8.45 -15.88
N GLN A 44 3.76 8.08 -15.72
CA GLN A 44 2.75 8.09 -16.77
C GLN A 44 1.59 9.02 -16.40
N SER A 45 1.55 10.22 -16.99
CA SER A 45 0.54 11.25 -16.66
C SER A 45 -0.91 10.77 -16.84
N LYS A 46 -1.19 9.95 -17.87
CA LYS A 46 -2.52 9.38 -18.10
C LYS A 46 -3.02 8.50 -16.94
N ARG A 47 -2.11 7.81 -16.23
CA ARG A 47 -2.48 7.00 -15.06
C ARG A 47 -2.83 7.88 -13.86
N ALA A 48 -2.09 8.99 -13.68
CA ALA A 48 -2.42 9.99 -12.67
C ALA A 48 -3.77 10.65 -12.95
N GLU A 49 -4.02 11.07 -14.19
CA GLU A 49 -5.31 11.63 -14.64
C GLU A 49 -6.47 10.66 -14.39
N ALA A 50 -6.30 9.38 -14.73
CA ALA A 50 -7.30 8.35 -14.44
C ALA A 50 -7.64 8.29 -12.94
N LEU A 51 -6.64 8.31 -12.05
CA LEU A 51 -6.85 8.32 -10.61
C LEU A 51 -7.57 9.58 -10.12
N PHE A 52 -7.27 10.75 -10.68
CA PHE A 52 -8.01 11.99 -10.37
C PHE A 52 -9.50 11.88 -10.71
N HIS A 53 -9.84 11.14 -11.77
CA HIS A 53 -11.23 10.87 -12.15
C HIS A 53 -11.85 9.67 -11.41
N GLY A 54 -11.10 9.03 -10.50
CA GLY A 54 -11.53 7.84 -9.78
C GLY A 54 -11.61 6.59 -10.66
N ASN A 55 -10.85 6.55 -11.75
CA ASN A 55 -10.69 5.39 -12.61
C ASN A 55 -9.41 4.66 -12.19
N TYR A 56 -9.56 3.42 -11.75
CA TYR A 56 -8.49 2.57 -11.23
C TYR A 56 -8.17 1.50 -12.28
N VAL A 57 -7.15 1.77 -13.10
CA VAL A 57 -6.75 0.92 -14.23
C VAL A 57 -5.46 0.18 -13.87
N PHE A 58 -5.55 -1.13 -13.62
CA PHE A 58 -4.42 -1.97 -13.23
C PHE A 58 -4.51 -3.32 -13.92
N ALA A 59 -3.39 -3.98 -14.20
CA ALA A 59 -3.37 -5.34 -14.76
C ALA A 59 -4.31 -5.59 -15.98
N GLY A 60 -4.63 -4.55 -16.77
CA GLY A 60 -5.55 -4.65 -17.92
C GLY A 60 -7.05 -4.57 -17.58
N GLU A 61 -7.42 -4.41 -16.32
CA GLU A 61 -8.81 -4.22 -15.89
C GLU A 61 -9.04 -2.84 -15.27
N GLU A 62 -10.28 -2.36 -15.29
CA GLU A 62 -10.67 -1.03 -14.82
C GLU A 62 -11.83 -1.08 -13.83
N ILE A 63 -11.71 -0.31 -12.75
CA ILE A 63 -12.82 -0.02 -11.84
C ILE A 63 -13.01 1.48 -11.74
N ARG A 64 -14.24 1.94 -12.00
CA ARG A 64 -14.64 3.33 -11.81
C ARG A 64 -15.27 3.50 -10.42
N SER A 65 -14.59 4.23 -9.56
CA SER A 65 -15.02 4.52 -8.19
C SER A 65 -14.65 5.96 -7.77
N PRO A 66 -15.42 6.96 -8.24
CA PRO A 66 -15.10 8.38 -8.00
C PRO A 66 -15.31 8.85 -6.55
N ARG A 67 -16.02 8.07 -5.73
CA ARG A 67 -16.38 8.47 -4.35
C ARG A 67 -15.44 7.92 -3.29
N ARG A 68 -14.88 6.73 -3.51
CA ARG A 68 -14.03 6.02 -2.54
C ARG A 68 -13.04 5.10 -3.24
N PRO A 69 -11.86 4.83 -2.67
CA PRO A 69 -10.94 3.87 -3.26
C PRO A 69 -11.49 2.43 -3.23
N PRO A 70 -11.45 1.70 -4.35
CA PRO A 70 -11.90 0.32 -4.45
C PRO A 70 -10.83 -0.65 -3.94
N TRP A 71 -10.47 -0.61 -2.65
CA TRP A 71 -9.39 -1.44 -2.10
C TRP A 71 -9.64 -2.95 -2.18
N MET A 72 -10.90 -3.38 -2.11
CA MET A 72 -11.27 -4.79 -2.11
C MET A 72 -12.56 -5.01 -2.91
N PRO A 73 -12.52 -4.81 -4.24
CA PRO A 73 -13.70 -4.94 -5.07
C PRO A 73 -13.95 -6.41 -5.40
N ASP A 74 -15.21 -6.76 -5.61
CA ASP A 74 -15.62 -8.09 -6.04
C ASP A 74 -15.52 -8.22 -7.57
N GLY A 75 -15.19 -9.42 -8.06
CA GLY A 75 -15.25 -9.73 -9.50
C GLY A 75 -14.06 -9.24 -10.36
N ILE A 76 -12.94 -8.89 -9.73
CA ILE A 76 -11.68 -8.49 -10.40
C ILE A 76 -10.57 -9.52 -10.15
N SER A 77 -9.49 -9.51 -10.93
CA SER A 77 -8.35 -10.41 -10.70
C SER A 77 -7.56 -10.09 -9.43
N GLU A 78 -6.87 -11.10 -8.87
CA GLU A 78 -5.91 -10.88 -7.78
C GLU A 78 -4.74 -9.96 -8.20
N ASP A 79 -4.35 -9.97 -9.48
CA ASP A 79 -3.27 -9.15 -10.01
C ASP A 79 -3.65 -7.67 -10.03
N TRP A 80 -4.90 -7.35 -10.33
CA TRP A 80 -5.43 -6.00 -10.21
C TRP A 80 -5.38 -5.51 -8.76
N ILE A 81 -5.80 -6.36 -7.81
CA ILE A 81 -5.79 -6.05 -6.37
C ILE A 81 -4.34 -5.85 -5.89
N ALA A 82 -3.42 -6.73 -6.31
CA ALA A 82 -2.01 -6.64 -5.98
C ALA A 82 -1.39 -5.33 -6.50
N ALA A 83 -1.67 -4.95 -7.75
CA ALA A 83 -1.17 -3.72 -8.36
C ALA A 83 -1.70 -2.46 -7.66
N LEU A 84 -2.99 -2.41 -7.32
CA LEU A 84 -3.55 -1.30 -6.52
C LEU A 84 -2.84 -1.17 -5.17
N HIS A 85 -2.56 -2.30 -4.51
CA HIS A 85 -1.91 -2.34 -3.21
C HIS A 85 -0.38 -2.23 -3.24
N GLY A 86 0.26 -2.35 -4.41
CA GLY A 86 1.69 -2.17 -4.60
C GLY A 86 2.15 -0.70 -4.67
N PHE A 87 1.21 0.23 -4.83
CA PHE A 87 1.44 1.69 -4.76
C PHE A 87 2.41 2.28 -5.79
N GLU A 88 2.69 1.58 -6.88
CA GLU A 88 3.49 2.15 -7.98
C GLU A 88 2.85 3.40 -8.59
N TRP A 89 1.53 3.56 -8.46
CA TRP A 89 0.81 4.76 -8.87
C TRP A 89 1.26 6.05 -8.15
N LEU A 90 1.98 5.95 -7.02
CA LEU A 90 2.60 7.11 -6.37
C LEU A 90 3.64 7.79 -7.27
N ARG A 91 4.35 7.01 -8.10
CA ARG A 91 5.26 7.54 -9.12
C ARG A 91 4.52 8.42 -10.11
N ASP A 92 3.38 7.95 -10.59
CA ASP A 92 2.57 8.65 -11.58
C ASP A 92 2.02 9.96 -11.00
N LEU A 93 1.52 9.94 -9.76
CA LEU A 93 1.07 11.16 -9.06
C LEU A 93 2.21 12.14 -8.80
N LYS A 94 3.39 11.65 -8.36
CA LYS A 94 4.58 12.49 -8.17
C LYS A 94 5.01 13.14 -9.49
N GLY A 95 5.01 12.37 -10.58
CA GLY A 95 5.40 12.85 -11.92
C GLY A 95 4.39 13.82 -12.54
N HIS A 96 3.09 13.65 -12.26
CA HIS A 96 2.07 14.65 -12.60
C HIS A 96 2.33 15.98 -11.86
N GLY A 97 2.75 15.89 -10.60
CA GLY A 97 3.13 17.05 -9.79
C GLY A 97 1.95 17.93 -9.37
N GLY A 98 2.29 19.00 -8.67
CA GLY A 98 1.34 19.95 -8.09
C GLY A 98 0.71 19.48 -6.78
N GLU A 99 0.18 20.45 -6.03
CA GLU A 99 -0.43 20.21 -4.71
C GLU A 99 -1.63 19.27 -4.79
N ALA A 100 -2.38 19.28 -5.90
CA ALA A 100 -3.52 18.41 -6.10
C ALA A 100 -3.13 16.91 -6.12
N ALA A 101 -2.02 16.56 -6.78
CA ALA A 101 -1.55 15.19 -6.87
C ALA A 101 -1.03 14.71 -5.51
N GLN A 102 -0.33 15.59 -4.80
CA GLN A 102 0.15 15.32 -3.45
C GLN A 102 -1.00 15.12 -2.45
N ARG A 103 -2.04 15.97 -2.52
CA ARG A 103 -3.26 15.83 -1.71
C ARG A 103 -4.00 14.52 -2.01
N LEU A 104 -4.15 14.17 -3.29
CA LEU A 104 -4.77 12.90 -3.68
C LEU A 104 -3.96 11.71 -3.17
N ALA A 105 -2.63 11.72 -3.33
CA ALA A 105 -1.76 10.68 -2.83
C ALA A 105 -1.90 10.51 -1.31
N ARG A 106 -1.84 11.59 -0.53
CA ARG A 106 -2.06 11.55 0.92
C ARG A 106 -3.44 11.02 1.28
N ALA A 107 -4.49 11.47 0.60
CA ALA A 107 -5.86 11.00 0.86
C ALA A 107 -5.99 9.49 0.63
N LEU A 108 -5.44 8.97 -0.47
CA LEU A 108 -5.43 7.54 -0.77
C LEU A 108 -4.63 6.73 0.27
N ILE A 109 -3.47 7.23 0.68
CA ILE A 109 -2.64 6.54 1.69
C ILE A 109 -3.32 6.55 3.07
N THR A 110 -3.93 7.65 3.48
CA THR A 110 -4.70 7.73 4.73
C THR A 110 -5.86 6.73 4.72
N ASP A 111 -6.69 6.75 3.67
CA ASP A 111 -7.84 5.84 3.53
C ASP A 111 -7.40 4.36 3.51
N TRP A 112 -6.25 4.07 2.89
CA TRP A 112 -5.66 2.74 2.94
C TRP A 112 -5.18 2.36 4.34
N MET A 113 -4.52 3.25 5.09
CA MET A 113 -4.08 2.96 6.46
C MET A 113 -5.27 2.63 7.37
N ASP A 114 -6.37 3.35 7.20
CA ASP A 114 -7.60 3.14 7.97
C ASP A 114 -8.32 1.84 7.59
N THR A 115 -8.38 1.52 6.29
CA THR A 115 -9.18 0.39 5.77
C THR A 115 -8.41 -0.94 5.70
N CYS A 116 -7.12 -0.85 5.38
CA CYS A 116 -6.25 -1.97 5.02
C CYS A 116 -5.02 -2.11 5.94
N GLY A 117 -4.87 -1.23 6.94
CA GLY A 117 -3.79 -1.29 7.92
C GLY A 117 -3.83 -2.51 8.85
N ARG A 118 -4.91 -3.31 8.82
CA ARG A 118 -4.99 -4.62 9.48
C ARG A 118 -4.74 -5.74 8.46
N TRP A 119 -4.22 -6.88 8.94
CA TRP A 119 -3.88 -8.00 8.08
C TRP A 119 -5.08 -8.48 7.24
N LYS A 120 -4.84 -8.69 5.93
CA LYS A 120 -5.77 -9.27 4.96
C LYS A 120 -4.98 -10.14 3.97
N PRO A 121 -5.50 -11.28 3.48
CA PRO A 121 -4.71 -12.30 2.76
C PRO A 121 -3.93 -11.80 1.53
N VAL A 122 -4.60 -11.13 0.58
CA VAL A 122 -3.93 -10.63 -0.65
C VAL A 122 -3.11 -9.38 -0.35
N VAL A 123 -3.66 -8.47 0.45
CA VAL A 123 -3.02 -7.20 0.78
C VAL A 123 -1.70 -7.40 1.50
N TRP A 124 -1.58 -8.40 2.38
CA TRP A 124 -0.37 -8.66 3.18
C TRP A 124 0.48 -9.81 2.63
N ARG A 125 0.31 -10.16 1.35
CA ARG A 125 1.21 -11.09 0.65
C ARG A 125 2.62 -10.47 0.54
N ALA A 126 3.66 -11.27 0.69
CA ALA A 126 5.04 -10.79 0.85
C ALA A 126 5.55 -10.00 -0.36
N ASP A 127 5.22 -10.44 -1.57
CA ASP A 127 5.51 -9.76 -2.85
C ASP A 127 4.84 -8.38 -2.93
N VAL A 128 3.55 -8.29 -2.59
CA VAL A 128 2.79 -7.02 -2.58
C VAL A 128 3.34 -6.07 -1.52
N LEU A 129 3.69 -6.59 -0.34
CA LEU A 129 4.31 -5.80 0.72
C LEU A 129 5.69 -5.28 0.34
N GLY A 130 6.53 -6.10 -0.30
CA GLY A 130 7.85 -5.66 -0.76
C GLY A 130 7.75 -4.51 -1.75
N GLN A 131 6.88 -4.64 -2.76
CA GLN A 131 6.61 -3.60 -3.75
C GLN A 131 6.07 -2.32 -3.10
N ARG A 132 5.07 -2.46 -2.22
CA ARG A 132 4.50 -1.32 -1.49
C ARG A 132 5.52 -0.60 -0.63
N LEU A 133 6.34 -1.32 0.14
CA LEU A 133 7.38 -0.71 0.97
C LEU A 133 8.41 0.03 0.12
N ALA A 134 8.82 -0.53 -1.02
CA ALA A 134 9.72 0.15 -1.95
C ALA A 134 9.10 1.44 -2.49
N ALA A 135 7.84 1.41 -2.94
CA ALA A 135 7.12 2.60 -3.41
C ALA A 135 6.97 3.66 -2.31
N LEU A 136 6.54 3.25 -1.10
CA LEU A 136 6.36 4.17 0.02
C LEU A 136 7.67 4.82 0.47
N LEU A 137 8.77 4.06 0.56
CA LEU A 137 10.09 4.61 0.91
C LEU A 137 10.57 5.60 -0.14
N THR A 138 10.47 5.24 -1.41
CA THR A 138 10.90 6.07 -2.55
C THR A 138 10.12 7.38 -2.65
N HIS A 139 8.82 7.34 -2.34
CA HIS A 139 7.92 8.50 -2.45
C HIS A 139 7.61 9.15 -1.09
N ALA A 140 8.28 8.76 -0.01
CA ALA A 140 8.05 9.34 1.31
C ALA A 140 8.21 10.87 1.32
N PRO A 141 9.28 11.49 0.75
CA PRO A 141 9.38 12.95 0.70
C PRO A 141 8.21 13.63 0.02
N PHE A 142 7.70 13.04 -1.07
CA PHE A 142 6.52 13.54 -1.77
C PHE A 142 5.26 13.48 -0.88
N LEU A 143 5.09 12.41 -0.09
CA LEU A 143 3.95 12.27 0.81
C LEU A 143 4.04 13.21 2.03
N VAL A 144 5.21 13.30 2.66
CA VAL A 144 5.39 14.00 3.95
C VAL A 144 5.67 15.50 3.81
N ALA A 145 6.15 15.97 2.65
CA ALA A 145 6.37 17.40 2.42
C ALA A 145 5.09 18.20 2.69
N ASP A 146 5.18 19.26 3.50
CA ASP A 146 4.05 20.12 3.87
C ASP A 146 2.82 19.35 4.43
N SER A 147 3.05 18.17 5.01
CA SER A 147 2.02 17.40 5.69
C SER A 147 1.91 17.81 7.16
N SER A 148 0.83 17.40 7.83
CA SER A 148 0.75 17.55 9.28
C SER A 148 1.69 16.57 9.99
N ASP A 149 2.18 16.96 11.17
CA ASP A 149 2.98 16.07 12.03
C ASP A 149 2.26 14.75 12.34
N ASP A 150 0.94 14.80 12.49
CA ASP A 150 0.11 13.63 12.74
C ASP A 150 0.09 12.66 11.54
N PHE A 151 -0.02 13.19 10.32
CA PHE A 151 0.07 12.37 9.12
C PHE A 151 1.44 11.72 9.01
N ALA A 152 2.53 12.49 9.15
CA ALA A 152 3.90 11.97 9.05
C ALA A 152 4.15 10.86 10.09
N LYS A 153 3.73 11.08 11.34
CA LYS A 153 3.83 10.09 12.41
C LYS A 153 3.06 8.81 12.10
N THR A 154 1.81 8.93 11.67
CA THR A 154 0.95 7.78 11.33
C THR A 154 1.50 7.00 10.14
N PHE A 155 1.99 7.72 9.13
CA PHE A 155 2.65 7.16 7.96
C PHE A 155 3.86 6.30 8.33
N TYR A 156 4.79 6.84 9.14
CA TYR A 156 5.98 6.08 9.54
C TYR A 156 5.66 4.91 10.48
N GLN A 157 4.64 5.03 11.33
CA GLN A 157 4.15 3.90 12.14
C GLN A 157 3.60 2.77 11.26
N SER A 158 2.82 3.11 10.23
CA SER A 158 2.32 2.14 9.25
C SER A 158 3.47 1.47 8.48
N LEU A 159 4.47 2.26 8.05
CA LEU A 159 5.65 1.75 7.35
C LEU A 159 6.45 0.76 8.21
N ALA A 160 6.70 1.09 9.48
CA ALA A 160 7.40 0.22 10.43
C ALA A 160 6.61 -1.07 10.70
N LYS A 161 5.28 -0.98 10.80
CA LYS A 161 4.38 -2.13 10.96
C LYS A 161 4.51 -3.11 9.79
N GLN A 162 4.44 -2.58 8.57
CA GLN A 162 4.54 -3.38 7.34
C GLN A 162 5.92 -4.04 7.22
N THR A 163 6.99 -3.30 7.51
CA THR A 163 8.38 -3.81 7.47
C THR A 163 8.58 -4.97 8.43
N ARG A 164 8.11 -4.85 9.68
CA ARG A 164 8.21 -5.93 10.69
C ARG A 164 7.40 -7.17 10.30
N HIS A 165 6.27 -7.00 9.62
CA HIS A 165 5.54 -8.13 9.08
C HIS A 165 6.31 -8.81 7.95
N LEU A 166 6.83 -8.03 7.00
CA LEU A 166 7.59 -8.56 5.88
C LEU A 166 8.80 -9.39 6.34
N ALA A 167 9.58 -8.88 7.31
CA ALA A 167 10.70 -9.62 7.90
C ALA A 167 10.26 -11.01 8.38
N ARG A 168 9.16 -11.10 9.14
CA ARG A 168 8.65 -12.36 9.71
C ARG A 168 8.10 -13.37 8.69
N VAL A 169 7.77 -12.94 7.47
CA VAL A 169 7.17 -13.83 6.46
C VAL A 169 8.13 -14.19 5.32
N VAL A 170 9.28 -13.51 5.26
CA VAL A 170 10.36 -13.80 4.31
C VAL A 170 11.49 -14.62 4.96
N ASP A 171 11.65 -14.52 6.28
CA ASP A 171 12.47 -15.43 7.09
C ASP A 171 11.86 -16.85 7.16
#